data_AF-A0A6N8W3R1-F1
#
_entry.id   AF-A0A6N8W3R1-F1
#
_cell.length_a   1.000
_cell.length_b   1.000
_cell.length_c   1.000
_cell.angle_alpha   90.00
_cell.angle_beta   90.00
_cell.angle_gamma   90.00
#
_symmetry.space_group_name_H-M   'P 1'
#
loop_
_entity.id
_entity.type
_entity.pdbx_description
1 polymer ?
#
loop_
_entity_poly.entity_id
_entity_poly.type
_entity_poly.pdbx_seq_one_letter_code
_entity_poly.pdbx_strand_id
1 'polypeptide(L)'
;MAIVSNPGNLSQEPNMSILHLARTVHDGIIAHAREGKPEEICGILRGRDGRATRLYRARNLAEDRIDNYDVDPQTLLKQFEFEEAGDEMVAIYHSHPVSVSYPSATDAWNAHYP
;
A
#
# COMPACT_ATOMS: atom_id res chain seq x y z
N MET A 1 7.04 -4.14 -9.37
CA MET A 1 7.86 -3.78 -8.20
C MET A 1 7.01 -2.86 -7.32
N ALA A 2 7.06 -2.97 -6.00
CA ALA A 2 6.01 -2.42 -5.14
C ALA A 2 6.38 -1.09 -4.47
N ILE A 3 5.43 -0.16 -4.45
CA ILE A 3 5.51 1.13 -3.75
C ILE A 3 4.62 1.05 -2.53
N VAL A 4 5.07 1.60 -1.39
CA VAL A 4 4.34 1.63 -0.12
C VAL A 4 4.21 3.09 0.31
N SER A 5 2.98 3.58 0.43
CA SER A 5 2.67 4.97 0.80
C SER A 5 2.07 5.01 2.21
N ASN A 6 2.60 5.88 3.07
CA ASN A 6 2.09 6.16 4.43
C ASN A 6 1.13 7.37 4.39
N PRO A 7 -0.12 7.25 4.85
CA PRO A 7 -1.09 8.36 4.82
C PRO A 7 -0.81 9.50 5.82
N GLY A 8 0.03 9.31 6.85
CA GLY A 8 0.23 10.32 7.89
C GLY A 8 1.47 11.20 7.74
N ASN A 9 1.36 12.39 7.12
CA ASN A 9 1.99 13.65 7.60
C ASN A 9 1.61 14.88 6.71
N LEU A 10 0.62 15.68 7.11
CA LEU A 10 0.13 16.83 6.34
C LEU A 10 0.74 18.21 6.72
N SER A 11 1.82 18.30 7.52
CA SER A 11 2.23 19.64 7.98
C SER A 11 3.69 19.92 8.34
N GLN A 12 4.66 19.01 8.17
CA GLN A 12 6.08 19.35 8.36
C GLN A 12 6.95 18.58 7.36
N GLU A 13 8.06 19.23 6.92
CA GLU A 13 9.26 18.73 6.23
C GLU A 13 9.31 17.21 5.99
N PRO A 14 9.79 16.68 4.83
CA PRO A 14 9.75 15.24 4.50
C PRO A 14 10.49 14.41 5.54
N ASN A 15 9.79 14.13 6.64
CA ASN A 15 10.28 13.35 7.74
C ASN A 15 10.15 11.93 7.23
N MET A 16 11.27 11.39 6.78
CA MET A 16 11.43 10.05 6.26
C MET A 16 11.08 9.07 7.40
N SER A 17 9.78 8.91 7.65
CA SER A 17 9.25 7.99 8.64
C SER A 17 9.55 6.60 8.15
N ILE A 18 10.53 5.95 8.79
CA ILE A 18 10.96 4.61 8.44
C ILE A 18 9.80 3.65 8.76
N LEU A 19 9.28 2.99 7.73
CA LEU A 19 8.33 1.89 7.89
C LEU A 19 9.09 0.56 7.94
N HIS A 20 8.99 -0.15 9.05
CA HIS A 20 9.58 -1.47 9.22
C HIS A 20 8.60 -2.56 8.75
N LEU A 21 8.99 -3.32 7.73
CA LEU A 21 8.20 -4.46 7.26
C LEU A 21 8.67 -5.76 7.95
N ALA A 22 7.74 -6.53 8.52
CA ALA A 22 8.01 -7.92 8.81
C ALA A 22 8.42 -8.66 7.52
N ARG A 23 9.37 -9.59 7.61
CA ARG A 23 9.88 -10.32 6.43
C ARG A 23 8.75 -11.00 5.64
N THR A 24 7.78 -11.57 6.35
CA THR A 24 6.58 -12.18 5.76
C THR A 24 5.73 -11.19 4.97
N VAL A 25 5.62 -9.93 5.42
CA VAL A 25 4.92 -8.86 4.71
C VAL A 25 5.68 -8.48 3.45
N HIS A 26 6.99 -8.23 3.56
CA HIS A 26 7.84 -7.90 2.42
C HIS A 26 7.77 -9.00 1.34
N ASP A 27 7.98 -10.26 1.72
CA ASP A 27 8.00 -11.36 0.77
C ASP A 27 6.61 -11.58 0.14
N GLY A 28 5.54 -11.37 0.91
CA GLY A 28 4.17 -11.45 0.42
C GLY A 28 3.81 -10.35 -0.58
N ILE A 29 4.30 -9.11 -0.38
CA ILE A 29 4.16 -8.01 -1.35
C ILE A 29 4.86 -8.39 -2.66
N ILE A 30 6.10 -8.89 -2.59
CA ILE A 30 6.87 -9.28 -3.77
C ILE A 30 6.20 -10.44 -4.52
N ALA A 31 5.68 -11.43 -3.80
CA ALA A 31 4.92 -12.53 -4.39
C ALA A 31 3.67 -12.01 -5.12
N HIS A 32 2.88 -11.16 -4.46
CA HIS A 32 1.68 -10.57 -5.06
C HIS A 32 2.00 -9.79 -6.35
N ALA A 33 3.03 -8.96 -6.32
CA ALA A 33 3.47 -8.19 -7.49
C ALA A 33 4.01 -9.06 -8.65
N ARG A 34 4.48 -10.28 -8.37
CA ARG A 34 4.89 -11.23 -9.42
C ARG A 34 3.70 -11.95 -10.02
N GLU A 35 2.74 -12.33 -9.18
CA GLU A 35 1.52 -13.06 -9.57
C GLU A 35 0.56 -12.19 -10.40
N GLY A 36 0.46 -10.90 -10.10
CA GLY A 36 -0.53 -10.01 -10.74
C GLY A 36 -0.17 -9.47 -12.12
N LYS A 37 1.04 -9.73 -12.63
CA LYS A 37 1.46 -9.25 -13.96
C LYS A 37 0.52 -9.78 -15.06
N PRO A 38 0.19 -8.97 -16.08
CA PRO A 38 0.75 -7.65 -16.40
C PRO A 38 0.08 -6.45 -15.72
N GLU A 39 -0.99 -6.65 -14.94
CA GLU A 39 -1.70 -5.58 -14.24
C GLU A 39 -0.96 -5.15 -12.95
N GLU A 40 -1.20 -3.93 -12.49
CA GLU A 40 -0.86 -3.47 -11.15
C GLU A 40 -1.68 -4.21 -10.10
N ILE A 41 -1.02 -4.61 -9.03
CA ILE A 41 -1.71 -5.07 -7.81
C ILE A 41 -1.80 -3.94 -6.80
N CYS A 42 -2.71 -4.07 -5.83
CA CYS A 42 -2.77 -3.19 -4.68
C CYS A 42 -3.17 -3.94 -3.39
N GLY A 43 -2.98 -3.29 -2.25
CA GLY A 43 -3.39 -3.81 -0.95
C GLY A 43 -3.03 -2.88 0.20
N ILE A 44 -3.34 -3.32 1.42
CA ILE A 44 -3.11 -2.55 2.64
C ILE A 44 -2.25 -3.32 3.63
N LEU A 45 -1.55 -2.59 4.48
CA LEU A 45 -0.69 -3.14 5.53
C LEU A 45 -1.28 -2.80 6.90
N ARG A 46 -1.39 -3.83 7.74
CA ARG A 46 -1.76 -3.69 9.14
C ARG A 46 -0.51 -3.70 10.00
N GLY A 47 -0.47 -2.82 10.98
CA GLY A 47 0.69 -2.65 11.85
C GLY A 47 0.40 -1.71 13.00
N ARG A 48 1.47 -1.26 13.64
CA ARG A 48 1.45 -0.18 14.62
C ARG A 48 2.87 0.38 14.77
N ASP A 49 2.99 1.64 15.18
CA ASP A 49 4.27 2.28 15.55
C ASP A 49 5.30 2.21 14.41
N GLY A 50 4.84 2.45 13.18
CA GLY A 50 5.71 2.39 12.00
C GLY A 50 6.19 0.97 11.66
N ARG A 51 5.50 -0.08 12.11
CA ARG A 51 5.82 -1.47 11.81
C ARG A 51 4.65 -2.24 11.22
N ALA A 52 4.78 -2.67 9.97
CA ALA A 52 3.80 -3.54 9.31
C ALA A 52 4.05 -5.01 9.68
N THR A 53 3.03 -5.67 10.21
CA THR A 53 3.09 -7.07 10.65
C THR A 53 2.25 -7.99 9.79
N ARG A 54 1.23 -7.46 9.10
CA ARG A 54 0.33 -8.22 8.21
C ARG A 54 0.03 -7.46 6.93
N LEU A 55 -0.23 -8.22 5.87
CA LEU A 55 -0.55 -7.75 4.53
C LEU A 55 -1.96 -8.23 4.17
N TYR A 56 -2.73 -7.38 3.52
CA TYR A 56 -4.04 -7.71 2.95
C TYR A 56 -4.02 -7.32 1.48
N ARG A 57 -4.27 -8.29 0.60
CA ARG A 57 -4.37 -8.07 -0.85
C ARG A 57 -5.74 -7.45 -1.15
N ALA A 58 -5.77 -6.41 -1.96
CA ALA A 58 -7.00 -5.79 -2.43
C ALA A 58 -7.23 -6.13 -3.90
N ARG A 59 -8.46 -5.97 -4.37
CA ARG A 59 -8.75 -5.94 -5.80
C ARG A 59 -8.45 -4.55 -6.34
N ASN A 60 -7.74 -4.48 -7.46
CA ASN A 60 -7.55 -3.25 -8.21
C ASN A 60 -8.83 -2.95 -9.02
N LEU A 61 -9.48 -1.81 -8.73
CA LEU A 61 -10.70 -1.35 -9.37
C LEU A 61 -10.48 -0.30 -10.47
N ALA A 62 -9.22 0.07 -10.75
CA ALA A 62 -8.92 1.06 -11.79
C ALA A 62 -9.47 0.62 -13.16
N GLU A 63 -9.89 1.59 -13.97
CA GLU A 63 -10.34 1.33 -15.34
C GLU A 63 -9.18 0.81 -16.20
N ASP A 64 -8.00 1.44 -16.08
CA ASP A 64 -6.74 0.98 -16.66
C ASP A 64 -5.82 0.44 -15.57
N ARG A 65 -5.91 -0.88 -15.35
CA ARG A 65 -5.15 -1.58 -14.31
C ARG A 65 -3.69 -1.85 -14.68
N ILE A 66 -3.24 -1.56 -15.90
CA ILE A 66 -1.84 -1.83 -16.28
C ILE A 66 -0.90 -0.80 -15.65
N ASP A 67 -1.36 0.45 -15.56
CA ASP A 67 -0.56 1.59 -15.12
C ASP A 67 -1.22 2.40 -13.97
N ASN A 68 -2.33 1.91 -13.38
CA ASN A 68 -2.97 2.54 -12.22
C ASN A 68 -3.54 1.51 -11.24
N TYR A 69 -3.79 1.99 -10.02
CA TYR A 69 -4.53 1.25 -9.00
C TYR A 69 -5.67 2.06 -8.37
N ASP A 70 -6.74 1.35 -8.00
CA ASP A 70 -7.80 1.83 -7.11
C ASP A 70 -8.15 0.71 -6.11
N VAL A 71 -8.01 0.97 -4.82
CA VAL A 71 -8.15 -0.06 -3.78
C VAL A 71 -9.64 -0.28 -3.51
N ASP A 72 -10.09 -1.54 -3.58
CA ASP A 72 -11.49 -1.83 -3.30
C ASP A 72 -11.93 -1.35 -1.89
N PRO A 73 -13.12 -0.73 -1.77
CA PRO A 73 -13.60 -0.20 -0.49
C PRO A 73 -13.73 -1.25 0.61
N GLN A 74 -14.02 -2.52 0.27
CA GLN A 74 -14.17 -3.57 1.29
C GLN A 74 -12.84 -3.88 1.97
N THR A 75 -11.74 -3.82 1.23
CA THR A 75 -10.40 -3.95 1.79
C THR A 75 -10.05 -2.75 2.66
N LEU A 76 -10.37 -1.51 2.22
CA LEU A 76 -10.12 -0.31 3.02
C LEU A 76 -10.89 -0.29 4.34
N LEU A 77 -12.14 -0.77 4.36
CA LEU A 77 -12.96 -0.87 5.57
C LEU A 77 -12.36 -1.76 6.66
N LYS A 78 -11.37 -2.60 6.34
CA LYS A 78 -10.65 -3.39 7.34
C LYS A 78 -9.88 -2.55 8.35
N GLN A 79 -9.61 -1.27 8.06
CA GLN A 79 -9.01 -0.35 9.02
C GLN A 79 -9.78 -0.32 10.35
N PHE A 80 -11.11 -0.37 10.32
CA PHE A 80 -11.93 -0.39 11.54
C PHE A 80 -11.73 -1.69 12.33
N GLU A 81 -11.63 -2.84 11.65
CA GLU A 81 -11.28 -4.13 12.30
C GLU A 81 -9.88 -4.08 12.93
N PHE A 82 -8.95 -3.31 12.35
CA PHE A 82 -7.59 -3.17 12.87
C PHE A 82 -7.59 -2.32 14.13
N GLU A 83 -8.30 -1.19 14.11
CA GLU A 83 -8.47 -0.28 15.25
C GLU A 83 -9.11 -0.99 16.45
N GLU A 84 -10.17 -1.76 16.24
CA GLU A 84 -10.81 -2.57 17.29
C GLU A 84 -9.85 -3.56 17.96
N ALA A 85 -8.90 -4.08 17.18
CA ALA A 85 -7.88 -5.00 17.65
C ALA A 85 -6.62 -4.31 18.18
N GLY A 86 -6.61 -2.98 18.25
CA GLY A 86 -5.45 -2.21 18.68
C GLY A 86 -4.29 -2.24 17.69
N ASP A 87 -4.57 -2.22 16.39
CA ASP A 87 -3.61 -1.97 15.31
C ASP A 87 -4.10 -0.79 14.46
N GLU A 88 -3.34 -0.41 13.44
CA GLU A 88 -3.68 0.63 12.47
C GLU A 88 -3.38 0.16 11.04
N MET A 89 -3.99 0.83 10.06
CA MET A 89 -3.60 0.69 8.66
C MET A 89 -2.36 1.57 8.40
N VAL A 90 -1.17 0.97 8.49
CA VAL A 90 0.10 1.72 8.44
C VAL A 90 0.50 2.14 7.03
N ALA A 91 -0.03 1.49 5.99
CA ALA A 91 0.25 1.85 4.61
C ALA A 91 -0.70 1.20 3.60
N ILE A 92 -0.77 1.81 2.41
CA ILE A 92 -1.26 1.20 1.18
C ILE A 92 -0.05 0.83 0.33
N TYR A 93 -0.10 -0.30 -0.38
CA TYR A 93 0.92 -0.67 -1.36
C TYR A 93 0.30 -1.01 -2.71
N HIS A 94 1.06 -0.77 -3.78
CA HIS A 94 0.72 -1.18 -5.14
C HIS A 94 1.98 -1.61 -5.91
N SER A 95 1.86 -2.08 -7.15
CA SER A 95 3.01 -2.48 -7.95
C SER A 95 3.05 -1.86 -9.33
N HIS A 96 4.23 -1.44 -9.77
CA HIS A 96 4.51 -1.07 -11.15
C HIS A 96 5.09 -2.27 -11.91
N PRO A 97 4.37 -2.87 -12.86
CA PRO A 97 4.85 -4.02 -13.62
C PRO A 97 5.74 -3.63 -14.81
N VAL A 98 5.58 -2.42 -15.37
CA VAL A 98 6.20 -1.98 -16.62
C VAL A 98 7.25 -0.87 -16.44
N SER A 99 7.26 -0.15 -15.31
CA SER A 99 8.14 0.99 -15.06
C SER A 99 9.10 0.80 -13.85
N VAL A 100 10.11 1.66 -13.76
CA VAL A 100 11.15 1.66 -12.70
C VAL A 100 10.64 2.14 -11.33
N SER A 101 11.39 1.82 -10.26
CA SER A 101 11.21 2.15 -8.83
C SER A 101 11.13 3.60 -8.44
N TYR A 102 10.14 4.30 -8.96
CA TYR A 102 9.84 5.64 -8.49
C TYR A 102 8.34 5.88 -8.51
N PRO A 103 7.75 6.45 -7.44
CA PRO A 103 6.38 6.93 -7.49
C PRO A 103 6.27 7.93 -8.65
N SER A 104 5.35 7.65 -9.56
CA SER A 104 4.94 8.60 -10.59
C SER A 104 4.31 9.83 -9.93
N ALA A 105 4.19 10.93 -10.67
CA ALA A 105 3.49 12.12 -10.19
C ALA A 105 2.03 11.80 -9.77
N THR A 106 1.42 10.77 -10.37
CA THR A 106 0.08 10.27 -10.03
C THR A 106 0.06 9.55 -8.68
N ASP A 107 1.11 8.79 -8.32
CA ASP A 107 1.18 8.07 -7.04
C ASP A 107 1.31 9.03 -5.85
N ALA A 108 2.07 10.12 -6.04
CA ALA A 108 2.13 11.20 -5.06
C ALA A 108 0.78 11.92 -4.91
N TRP A 109 0.01 12.03 -6.00
CA TRP A 109 -1.32 12.63 -5.99
C TRP A 109 -2.42 11.68 -5.48
N ASN A 110 -2.23 10.37 -5.48
CA ASN A 110 -3.20 9.42 -4.92
C ASN A 110 -2.91 9.03 -3.46
N ALA A 111 -1.80 9.52 -2.88
CA ALA A 111 -1.48 9.39 -1.46
C ALA A 111 -2.35 10.30 -0.55
N HIS A 112 -3.65 10.46 -0.85
CA HIS A 112 -4.60 11.31 -0.11
C HIS A 112 -5.62 10.50 0.70
N TYR A 113 -5.29 9.28 1.11
CA TYR A 113 -6.20 8.55 2.00
C TYR A 113 -6.12 9.16 3.42
N PRO A 114 -7.24 9.68 3.97
CA PRO A 114 -7.27 10.31 5.30
C PRO A 114 -7.05 9.31 6.43
#